data_AF-A0A4R0T1Y4-F1
#
_entry.id   AF-A0A4R0T1Y4-F1
#
_cell.length_a   1.000
_cell.length_b   1.000
_cell.length_c   1.000
_cell.angle_alpha   90.00
_cell.angle_beta   90.00
_cell.angle_gamma   90.00
#
_symmetry.space_group_name_H-M   'P 1'
#
loop_
_entity.id
_entity.type
_entity.pdbx_description
1 polymer ?
#
loop_
_entity_poly.entity_id
_entity_poly.type
_entity_poly.pdbx_seq_one_letter_code
_entity_poly.pdbx_strand_id
1 'polypeptide(L)'
;MNDVGHAPLPGDVLLHQYLQPNNITMYRLAKAMNLPQITVSGIIRGKRRITTSLAYHLAYVLGTSPEYWLELQMNYDIEHFDRFDASGLTVLIGSAASSAGHSGK
;
A
#
# COMPACT_ATOMS: atom_id res chain seq x y z
N MET A 1 3.23 -23.50 -8.71
CA MET A 1 3.84 -23.29 -7.38
C MET A 1 3.14 -22.10 -6.76
N ASN A 2 2.32 -22.33 -5.73
CA ASN A 2 1.67 -21.27 -4.98
C ASN A 2 2.69 -20.81 -3.94
N ASP A 3 3.33 -19.68 -4.20
CA ASP A 3 4.28 -19.09 -3.28
C ASP A 3 3.55 -18.36 -2.15
N VAL A 4 4.18 -18.35 -0.99
CA VAL A 4 3.61 -18.04 0.31
C VAL A 4 3.46 -16.52 0.48
N GLY A 5 2.24 -16.04 0.73
CA GLY A 5 1.96 -14.94 1.67
C GLY A 5 2.48 -13.51 1.43
N HIS A 6 3.22 -13.21 0.35
CA HIS A 6 3.77 -11.87 0.10
C HIS A 6 2.71 -10.90 -0.45
N ALA A 7 2.64 -9.70 0.12
CA ALA A 7 1.85 -8.59 -0.37
C ALA A 7 2.32 -8.19 -1.76
N PRO A 8 1.46 -8.29 -2.80
CA PRO A 8 1.87 -8.00 -4.15
C PRO A 8 2.19 -6.51 -4.30
N LEU A 9 3.16 -6.17 -5.14
CA LEU A 9 3.37 -4.80 -5.55
C LEU A 9 2.07 -4.26 -6.18
N PRO A 10 1.54 -3.10 -5.76
CA PRO A 10 0.30 -2.56 -6.33
C PRO A 10 0.37 -2.38 -7.85
N GLY A 11 1.57 -2.09 -8.36
CA GLY A 11 1.88 -2.03 -9.79
C GLY A 11 1.69 -3.35 -10.54
N ASP A 12 2.05 -4.48 -9.92
CA ASP A 12 1.87 -5.81 -10.51
C ASP A 12 0.40 -6.19 -10.55
N VAL A 13 -0.36 -5.86 -9.48
CA VAL A 13 -1.83 -6.02 -9.48
C VAL A 13 -2.45 -5.21 -10.61
N LEU A 14 -2.10 -3.92 -10.73
CA LEU A 14 -2.59 -3.05 -11.79
C LEU A 14 -2.28 -3.63 -13.19
N LEU A 15 -1.06 -4.10 -13.40
CA LEU A 15 -0.64 -4.64 -14.70
C LEU A 15 -1.35 -5.96 -15.04
N HIS A 16 -1.25 -6.94 -14.14
CA HIS A 16 -1.62 -8.33 -14.43
C HIS A 16 -3.11 -8.61 -14.24
N GLN A 17 -3.79 -7.89 -13.35
CA GLN A 17 -5.22 -8.13 -13.09
C GLN A 17 -6.14 -7.16 -13.84
N TYR A 18 -5.66 -5.97 -14.21
CA TYR A 18 -6.48 -4.96 -14.88
C TYR A 18 -6.03 -4.66 -16.30
N LEU A 19 -4.76 -4.29 -16.51
CA LEU A 19 -4.32 -3.82 -17.83
C LEU A 19 -4.24 -4.94 -18.88
N GLN A 20 -3.51 -6.02 -18.58
CA GLN A 20 -3.30 -7.12 -19.52
C GLN A 20 -4.61 -7.86 -19.88
N PRO A 21 -5.48 -8.25 -18.93
CA PRO A 21 -6.71 -8.99 -19.27
C PRO A 21 -7.70 -8.17 -20.11
N ASN A 22 -7.64 -6.84 -20.02
CA ASN A 22 -8.55 -5.93 -20.72
C ASN A 22 -7.92 -5.26 -21.95
N ASN A 23 -6.70 -5.65 -22.36
CA ASN A 23 -5.94 -5.03 -23.44
C ASN A 23 -5.84 -3.49 -23.31
N ILE A 24 -5.66 -3.00 -22.08
CA ILE A 24 -5.51 -1.57 -21.80
C ILE A 24 -4.01 -1.23 -21.75
N THR A 25 -3.58 -0.30 -22.60
CA THR A 25 -2.20 0.20 -22.57
C THR A 25 -1.99 1.18 -21.42
N MET A 26 -0.75 1.28 -20.93
CA MET A 26 -0.39 2.30 -19.92
C MET A 26 -0.76 3.72 -20.37
N TYR A 27 -0.57 4.03 -21.66
CA TYR A 27 -0.95 5.31 -22.25
C TYR A 27 -2.46 5.54 -22.17
N ARG A 28 -3.27 4.53 -22.51
CA ARG A 28 -4.74 4.61 -22.45
C ARG A 28 -5.22 4.87 -21.02
N LEU A 29 -4.69 4.14 -20.05
CA LEU A 29 -5.02 4.35 -18.63
C LEU A 29 -4.62 5.76 -18.16
N ALA A 30 -3.40 6.20 -18.49
CA ALA A 30 -2.93 7.53 -18.10
C ALA A 30 -3.81 8.64 -18.68
N LYS A 31 -4.19 8.53 -19.96
CA LYS A 31 -5.11 9.46 -20.63
C LYS A 31 -6.49 9.47 -19.96
N ALA A 32 -7.03 8.30 -19.61
CA ALA A 32 -8.31 8.19 -18.92
C ALA A 32 -8.29 8.82 -17.52
N MET A 33 -7.15 8.77 -16.83
CA MET A 33 -6.96 9.45 -15.54
C MET A 33 -6.56 10.93 -15.68
N ASN A 34 -6.40 11.46 -16.90
CA ASN A 34 -5.85 12.79 -17.15
C ASN A 34 -4.47 13.02 -16.49
N LEU A 35 -3.60 12.01 -16.55
CA LEU A 35 -2.26 12.03 -15.95
C LEU A 35 -1.18 11.70 -16.99
N PRO A 36 0.08 12.12 -16.76
CA PRO A 36 1.20 11.71 -17.59
C PRO A 36 1.39 10.18 -17.58
N GLN A 37 1.77 9.57 -18.72
CA GLN A 37 2.03 8.12 -18.80
C GLN A 37 3.13 7.65 -17.84
N ILE A 38 4.11 8.52 -17.54
CA ILE A 38 5.16 8.24 -16.54
C ILE A 38 4.58 7.99 -15.14
N THR A 39 3.35 8.47 -14.85
CA THR A 39 2.61 8.14 -13.63
C THR A 39 2.33 6.65 -13.56
N VAL A 40 1.65 6.10 -14.57
CA VAL A 40 1.31 4.68 -14.65
C VAL A 40 2.56 3.80 -14.73
N SER A 41 3.54 4.18 -15.54
CA SER A 41 4.80 3.45 -15.65
C SER A 41 5.56 3.41 -14.32
N GLY A 42 5.54 4.50 -13.56
CA GLY A 42 6.14 4.56 -12.22
C GLY A 42 5.45 3.65 -11.22
N ILE A 43 4.11 3.56 -11.26
CA ILE A 43 3.33 2.66 -10.40
C ILE A 43 3.68 1.20 -10.71
N ILE A 44 3.62 0.81 -11.98
CA ILE A 44 3.91 -0.56 -12.43
C ILE A 44 5.34 -0.99 -12.07
N ARG A 45 6.31 -0.07 -12.13
CA ARG A 45 7.72 -0.36 -11.79
C ARG A 45 8.04 -0.24 -10.31
N GLY A 46 7.05 0.01 -9.44
CA GLY A 46 7.27 0.24 -8.00
C GLY A 46 8.07 1.49 -7.66
N LYS A 47 8.27 2.40 -8.63
CA LYS A 47 9.01 3.66 -8.45
C LYS A 47 8.12 4.80 -7.95
N ARG A 48 6.80 4.60 -7.96
CA ARG A 48 5.80 5.55 -7.48
C ARG A 48 4.75 4.79 -6.67
N ARG A 49 4.54 5.23 -5.44
CA ARG A 49 3.43 4.77 -4.60
C ARG A 49 2.08 5.23 -5.13
N ILE A 50 1.04 4.45 -4.88
CA ILE A 50 -0.34 4.89 -5.07
C ILE A 50 -0.72 5.80 -3.90
N THR A 51 -0.88 7.09 -4.18
CA THR A 51 -1.42 8.07 -3.21
C THR A 51 -2.94 8.03 -3.22
N THR A 52 -3.59 8.66 -2.23
CA THR A 52 -5.05 8.80 -2.19
C THR A 52 -5.62 9.38 -3.48
N SER A 53 -5.00 10.43 -4.04
CA SER A 53 -5.44 11.01 -5.32
C SER A 53 -5.39 9.98 -6.46
N LEU A 54 -4.30 9.21 -6.57
CA LEU A 54 -4.18 8.16 -7.58
C LEU A 54 -5.19 7.02 -7.37
N ALA A 55 -5.46 6.64 -6.11
CA ALA A 55 -6.46 5.64 -5.78
C ALA A 55 -7.86 6.05 -6.25
N TYR A 56 -8.26 7.31 -6.08
CA TYR A 56 -9.54 7.81 -6.60
C TYR A 56 -9.60 7.79 -8.13
N HIS A 57 -8.51 8.15 -8.83
CA HIS A 57 -8.47 8.08 -10.30
C HIS A 57 -8.58 6.63 -10.80
N LEU A 58 -7.83 5.71 -10.19
CA LEU A 58 -7.88 4.28 -10.51
C LEU A 58 -9.27 3.70 -10.23
N ALA A 59 -9.84 4.01 -9.06
CA ALA A 59 -11.18 3.59 -8.67
C ALA A 59 -12.23 3.99 -9.70
N TYR A 60 -12.24 5.27 -10.09
CA TYR A 60 -13.19 5.80 -11.06
C TYR A 60 -13.02 5.17 -12.45
N VAL A 61 -11.78 5.06 -12.96
CA VAL A 61 -11.52 4.59 -14.32
C VAL A 61 -11.67 3.06 -14.46
N LEU A 62 -11.40 2.30 -13.40
CA LEU A 62 -11.39 0.83 -13.43
C LEU A 62 -12.61 0.19 -12.77
N GLY A 63 -13.54 0.98 -12.22
CA GLY A 63 -14.74 0.47 -11.55
C GLY A 63 -14.42 -0.28 -10.26
N THR A 64 -13.49 0.26 -9.46
CA THR A 64 -13.04 -0.32 -8.18
C THR A 64 -13.24 0.70 -7.05
N SER A 65 -12.79 0.38 -5.82
CA SER A 65 -12.81 1.33 -4.70
C SER A 65 -11.42 1.94 -4.46
N PRO A 66 -11.33 3.20 -4.00
CA PRO A 66 -10.05 3.80 -3.59
C PRO A 66 -9.38 3.01 -2.46
N GLU A 67 -10.17 2.48 -1.52
CA GLU A 67 -9.72 1.69 -0.37
C GLU A 67 -8.94 0.45 -0.82
N TYR A 68 -9.43 -0.26 -1.84
CA TYR A 68 -8.74 -1.42 -2.40
C TYR A 68 -7.31 -1.11 -2.83
N TRP A 69 -7.10 0.00 -3.53
CA TRP A 69 -5.76 0.41 -3.98
C TRP A 69 -4.87 0.86 -2.83
N LEU A 70 -5.45 1.52 -1.82
CA LEU A 70 -4.73 1.98 -0.63
C LEU A 70 -4.34 0.81 0.29
N GLU A 71 -5.19 -0.21 0.41
CA GLU A 71 -4.89 -1.44 1.15
C GLU A 71 -3.73 -2.20 0.51
N LEU A 72 -3.71 -2.34 -0.83
CA LEU A 72 -2.57 -2.93 -1.53
C LEU A 72 -1.27 -2.16 -1.25
N GLN A 73 -1.32 -0.83 -1.32
CA GLN A 73 -0.16 0.02 -1.06
C GLN A 73 0.31 -0.10 0.41
N MET A 74 -0.64 -0.11 1.35
CA MET A 74 -0.36 -0.23 2.78
C MET A 74 0.28 -1.58 3.11
N ASN A 75 -0.29 -2.68 2.62
CA ASN A 75 0.24 -4.02 2.86
C ASN A 75 1.65 -4.16 2.29
N TYR A 76 1.88 -3.68 1.07
CA TYR A 76 3.21 -3.65 0.47
C TYR A 76 4.20 -2.81 1.29
N ASP A 77 3.80 -1.60 1.70
CA ASP A 77 4.66 -0.70 2.48
C ASP A 77 5.01 -1.31 3.85
N ILE A 78 4.06 -1.95 4.54
CA ILE A 78 4.29 -2.61 5.83
C ILE A 78 5.28 -3.77 5.69
N GLU A 79 5.08 -4.64 4.69
CA GLU A 79 5.93 -5.82 4.52
C GLU A 79 7.37 -5.46 4.13
N HIS A 80 7.55 -4.38 3.38
CA HIS A 80 8.87 -3.92 2.93
C HIS A 80 9.49 -2.86 3.85
N PHE A 81 8.86 -2.54 4.98
CA PHE A 81 9.40 -1.57 5.92
C PHE A 81 10.45 -2.22 6.82
N ASP A 82 11.72 -2.00 6.51
CA ASP A 82 12.88 -2.56 7.24
C ASP A 82 13.58 -1.55 8.17
N ARG A 83 13.13 -0.28 8.19
CA ARG A 83 13.84 0.83 8.85
C ARG A 83 13.26 1.26 10.18
N PHE A 84 12.50 0.40 10.84
CA PHE A 84 11.98 0.74 12.16
C PHE A 84 13.12 0.75 13.18
N ASP A 85 13.59 1.94 13.55
CA ASP A 85 14.49 2.12 14.68
C ASP A 85 13.67 2.52 15.90
N ALA A 86 13.56 1.60 16.86
CA ALA A 86 12.89 1.84 18.12
C ALA A 86 13.78 2.54 19.16
N SER A 87 15.06 2.76 18.84
CA SER A 87 16.02 3.36 19.77
C SER A 87 15.56 4.76 20.19
N GLY A 88 15.42 4.96 21.50
CA GLY A 88 14.94 6.23 22.07
C GLY A 88 13.42 6.41 22.08
N LEU A 89 12.63 5.43 21.60
CA LEU A 89 11.18 5.43 21.78
C LEU A 89 10.79 4.93 23.17
N THR A 90 9.74 5.50 23.75
CA THR A 90 9.12 5.04 25.01
C THR A 90 7.67 4.64 24.75
N VAL A 91 7.26 3.44 25.18
CA VAL A 91 5.90 2.93 25.01
C VAL A 91 4.97 3.60 26.04
N LEU A 92 3.98 4.37 25.56
CA LEU A 92 3.03 5.12 26.41
C LEU A 92 1.80 4.29 26.85
N ILE A 93 1.41 3.28 26.07
CA ILE A 93 0.23 2.45 26.31
C ILE A 93 0.72 1.00 26.39
N GLY A 94 0.82 0.45 27.61
CA GLY A 94 1.37 -0.89 27.84
C GLY A 94 2.02 -1.14 29.21
N SER A 95 2.16 -0.14 30.08
CA SER A 95 2.56 -0.35 31.48
C SER A 95 1.35 -0.65 32.35
N ALA A 96 0.88 -1.89 32.30
CA ALA A 96 0.01 -2.45 33.34
C ALA A 96 0.70 -3.67 33.98
N ALA A 97 1.72 -3.41 34.81
CA ALA A 97 1.95 -4.05 36.12
C ALA A 97 3.40 -3.84 36.62
N SER A 98 3.57 -3.07 37.70
CA SER A 98 4.20 -3.56 38.95
C SER A 98 4.43 -2.43 39.96
N SER A 99 3.42 -2.18 40.79
CA SER A 99 3.62 -1.99 42.24
C SER A 99 2.34 -2.38 42.98
N ALA A 100 2.16 -3.69 43.15
CA ALA A 100 1.49 -4.20 44.32
C ALA A 100 2.44 -4.04 45.53
N GLY A 101 1.92 -3.53 46.65
CA GLY A 101 2.46 -3.82 47.99
C GLY A 101 3.18 -2.71 48.74
N HIS A 102 2.43 -1.78 49.35
CA HIS A 102 2.77 -1.30 50.70
C HIS A 102 1.50 -0.93 51.48
N SER A 103 0.73 -1.95 51.87
CA SER A 103 -0.14 -1.87 53.04
C SER A 103 0.37 -2.92 54.01
N GLY A 104 1.05 -2.46 55.05
CA GLY A 104 1.78 -3.32 55.98
C GLY A 104 2.55 -2.55 57.04
N LYS A 105 1.87 -1.67 57.78
CA LYS A 105 1.89 -1.54 59.25
C LYS A 105 1.08 -0.33 59.69
#